data_AF-A0A2C6LB71-F1
#
_entry.id   AF-A0A2C6LB71-F1
#
_cell.length_a   1.000
_cell.length_b   1.000
_cell.length_c   1.000
_cell.angle_alpha   90.00
_cell.angle_beta   90.00
_cell.angle_gamma   90.00
#
_symmetry.space_group_name_H-M   'P 1'
#
loop_
_entity.id
_entity.type
_entity.pdbx_description
1 polymer ?
#
loop_
_entity_poly.entity_id
_entity_poly.type
_entity_poly.pdbx_seq_one_letter_code
_entity_poly.pdbx_strand_id
1 'polypeptide(L)'
;MPCDRTADFFAFAERTSPGTLAQSQQLRIRSVRQDSSFNAAAADIGAQLRRTSAKLQDLAKFARQRSIYNDRTAQTQDLTNEIKKSITELNGKIESLERIASDSSGGSSKQSLQHHTAMTDMLKARLLDVTKEFKDVLLLRTENMKRQDERRSKYSFTGALDSSSSAYGRKSSMDFDLEG
;
A
#
# COMPACT_ATOMS: atom_id res chain seq x y z
N MET A 1 33.44 -41.87 -10.62
CA MET A 1 34.33 -40.70 -10.78
C MET A 1 33.61 -39.71 -11.69
N PRO A 2 33.29 -38.48 -11.25
CA PRO A 2 32.73 -37.45 -12.12
C PRO A 2 33.83 -36.92 -13.05
N CYS A 3 33.65 -37.02 -14.35
CA CYS A 3 34.62 -36.56 -15.35
C CYS A 3 34.51 -35.04 -15.52
N ASP A 4 35.63 -34.34 -15.36
CA ASP A 4 35.72 -32.90 -15.63
C ASP A 4 35.56 -32.65 -17.14
N ARG A 5 34.46 -31.97 -17.53
CA ARG A 5 34.12 -31.64 -18.92
C ARG A 5 34.53 -30.21 -19.32
N THR A 6 35.30 -29.54 -18.47
CA THR A 6 35.66 -28.12 -18.70
C THR A 6 36.59 -28.00 -19.91
N ALA A 7 37.43 -28.99 -20.17
CA ALA A 7 38.29 -29.04 -21.38
C ALA A 7 37.47 -29.13 -22.68
N ASP A 8 36.41 -29.95 -22.70
CA ASP A 8 35.52 -30.07 -23.86
C ASP A 8 34.79 -28.76 -24.16
N PHE A 9 34.43 -28.01 -23.12
CA PHE A 9 33.80 -26.69 -23.25
C PHE A 9 34.75 -25.68 -23.90
N PHE A 10 36.01 -25.59 -23.44
CA PHE A 10 36.99 -24.68 -24.02
C PHE A 10 37.33 -25.03 -25.47
N ALA A 11 37.51 -26.31 -25.79
CA ALA A 11 37.75 -26.78 -27.16
C ALA A 11 36.56 -26.47 -28.11
N PHE A 12 35.33 -26.50 -27.59
CA PHE A 12 34.14 -26.12 -28.34
C PHE A 12 34.06 -24.60 -28.54
N ALA A 13 34.39 -23.81 -27.53
CA ALA A 13 34.39 -22.34 -27.60
C ALA A 13 35.40 -21.79 -28.61
N GLU A 14 36.59 -22.40 -28.74
CA GLU A 14 37.58 -22.05 -29.77
C GLU A 14 37.12 -22.39 -31.20
N ARG A 15 36.32 -23.46 -31.36
CA ARG A 15 35.77 -23.87 -32.68
C ARG A 15 34.65 -22.97 -33.20
N THR A 16 33.98 -22.23 -32.32
CA THR A 16 32.97 -21.25 -32.72
C THR A 16 33.60 -20.01 -33.35
N SER A 17 33.69 -20.02 -34.68
CA SER A 17 34.21 -18.94 -35.52
C SER A 17 33.41 -17.61 -35.36
N PRO A 18 34.08 -16.44 -35.37
CA PRO A 18 33.44 -15.13 -35.18
C PRO A 18 32.45 -14.73 -36.30
N GLY A 19 32.48 -15.37 -37.48
CA GLY A 19 31.63 -15.04 -38.61
C GLY A 19 30.15 -15.43 -38.46
N THR A 20 29.83 -16.46 -37.67
CA THR A 20 28.45 -16.92 -37.43
C THR A 20 27.79 -16.23 -36.23
N LEU A 21 28.56 -15.43 -35.47
CA LEU A 21 28.12 -14.76 -34.26
C LEU A 21 27.39 -13.43 -34.51
N ALA A 22 27.60 -12.77 -35.65
CA ALA A 22 27.07 -11.43 -35.88
C ALA A 22 25.53 -11.37 -35.93
N GLN A 23 24.87 -12.36 -36.55
CA GLN A 23 23.40 -12.41 -36.65
C GLN A 23 22.74 -12.92 -35.36
N SER A 24 23.37 -13.87 -34.68
CA SER A 24 22.91 -14.43 -33.40
C SER A 24 23.15 -13.48 -32.21
N GLN A 25 24.20 -12.63 -32.27
CA GLN A 25 24.43 -11.56 -31.29
C GLN A 25 23.33 -10.47 -31.34
N GLN A 26 22.85 -10.08 -32.53
CA GLN A 26 21.82 -9.04 -32.64
C GLN A 26 20.48 -9.45 -32.00
N LEU A 27 20.06 -10.71 -32.19
CA LEU A 27 18.85 -11.26 -31.56
C LEU A 27 19.00 -11.38 -30.03
N ARG A 28 20.19 -11.78 -29.54
CA ARG A 28 20.49 -11.82 -28.10
C ARG A 28 20.45 -10.44 -27.46
N ILE A 29 21.04 -9.41 -28.08
CA ILE A 29 21.04 -8.05 -27.53
C ILE A 29 19.62 -7.50 -27.42
N ARG A 30 18.74 -7.79 -28.39
CA ARG A 30 17.33 -7.39 -28.32
C ARG A 30 16.58 -8.09 -27.18
N SER A 31 16.71 -9.41 -27.05
CA SER A 31 16.09 -10.17 -25.94
C SER A 31 16.55 -9.64 -24.58
N VAL A 32 17.87 -9.47 -24.39
CA VAL A 32 18.43 -8.97 -23.12
C VAL A 32 17.92 -7.57 -22.80
N ARG A 33 17.75 -6.71 -23.80
CA ARG A 33 17.17 -5.37 -23.60
C ARG A 33 15.70 -5.44 -23.18
N GLN A 34 14.89 -6.28 -23.83
CA GLN A 34 13.48 -6.48 -23.48
C GLN A 34 13.32 -7.01 -22.06
N ASP A 35 14.10 -8.04 -21.70
CA ASP A 35 14.11 -8.61 -20.35
C ASP A 35 14.56 -7.56 -19.31
N SER A 36 15.57 -6.73 -19.62
CA SER A 36 16.03 -5.68 -18.72
C SER A 36 14.97 -4.59 -18.48
N SER A 37 14.24 -4.17 -19.52
CA SER A 37 13.17 -3.18 -19.39
C SER A 37 11.98 -3.71 -18.59
N PHE A 38 11.61 -4.98 -18.82
CA PHE A 38 10.56 -5.65 -18.06
C PHE A 38 10.94 -5.74 -16.58
N ASN A 39 12.16 -6.22 -16.30
CA ASN A 39 12.66 -6.37 -14.93
C ASN A 39 12.76 -5.03 -14.19
N ALA A 40 13.20 -3.96 -14.88
CA ALA A 40 13.24 -2.62 -14.30
C ALA A 40 11.83 -2.11 -13.94
N ALA A 41 10.86 -2.28 -14.83
CA ALA A 41 9.46 -1.90 -14.58
C ALA A 41 8.84 -2.73 -13.44
N ALA A 42 9.06 -4.05 -13.43
CA ALA A 42 8.60 -4.94 -12.37
C ALA A 42 9.21 -4.58 -11.01
N ALA A 43 10.50 -4.23 -10.96
CA ALA A 43 11.17 -3.80 -9.75
C ALA A 43 10.62 -2.48 -9.19
N ASP A 44 10.31 -1.50 -10.06
CA ASP A 44 9.67 -0.25 -9.65
C ASP A 44 8.27 -0.49 -9.08
N ILE A 45 7.45 -1.31 -9.74
CA ILE A 45 6.13 -1.72 -9.23
C ILE A 45 6.27 -2.39 -7.87
N GLY A 46 7.20 -3.33 -7.72
CA GLY A 46 7.46 -4.01 -6.44
C GLY A 46 7.90 -3.04 -5.33
N ALA A 47 8.72 -2.03 -5.66
CA ALA A 47 9.10 -1.00 -4.70
C ALA A 47 7.91 -0.12 -4.28
N GLN A 48 7.09 0.29 -5.24
CA GLN A 48 5.91 1.11 -4.97
C GLN A 48 4.87 0.33 -4.16
N LEU A 49 4.69 -0.97 -4.42
CA LEU A 49 3.81 -1.86 -3.68
C LEU A 49 4.23 -2.02 -2.21
N ARG A 50 5.53 -2.14 -1.93
CA ARG A 50 6.06 -2.15 -0.56
C ARG A 50 5.77 -0.83 0.16
N ARG A 51 5.95 0.31 -0.51
CA ARG A 51 5.62 1.63 0.04
C ARG A 51 4.14 1.76 0.36
N THR A 52 3.27 1.32 -0.55
CA THR A 52 1.81 1.32 -0.32
C THR A 52 1.44 0.42 0.86
N SER A 53 2.04 -0.78 0.95
CA SER A 53 1.82 -1.70 2.08
C SER A 53 2.25 -1.08 3.42
N ALA A 54 3.39 -0.39 3.47
CA ALA A 54 3.85 0.27 4.69
C ALA A 54 2.89 1.39 5.15
N LYS A 55 2.44 2.24 4.20
CA LYS A 55 1.42 3.26 4.48
C LYS A 55 0.12 2.63 4.99
N LEU A 56 -0.25 1.48 4.45
CA LEU A 56 -1.44 0.75 4.87
C LEU A 56 -1.35 0.27 6.32
N GLN A 57 -0.18 -0.23 6.73
CA GLN A 57 0.07 -0.60 8.11
C GLN A 57 -0.05 0.61 9.05
N ASP A 58 0.44 1.78 8.62
CA ASP A 58 0.31 3.01 9.41
C ASP A 58 -1.15 3.49 9.48
N LEU A 59 -1.88 3.41 8.37
CA LEU A 59 -3.33 3.65 8.33
C LEU A 59 -4.07 2.71 9.29
N ALA A 60 -3.70 1.43 9.31
CA ALA A 60 -4.28 0.44 10.22
C ALA A 60 -4.00 0.78 11.70
N LYS A 61 -2.80 1.27 12.03
CA LYS A 61 -2.46 1.76 13.37
C LYS A 61 -3.36 2.94 13.76
N PHE A 62 -3.55 3.91 12.85
CA PHE A 62 -4.42 5.05 13.10
C PHE A 62 -5.89 4.65 13.24
N ALA A 63 -6.37 3.72 12.42
CA ALA A 63 -7.73 3.19 12.51
C ALA A 63 -8.01 2.47 13.85
N ARG A 64 -6.98 1.88 14.46
CA ARG A 64 -7.07 1.22 15.78
C ARG A 64 -6.94 2.19 16.96
N GLN A 65 -6.35 3.36 16.77
CA GLN A 65 -6.11 4.31 17.86
C GLN A 65 -7.39 5.10 18.19
N ARG A 66 -8.05 4.72 19.29
CA ARG A 66 -9.41 5.16 19.68
C ARG A 66 -9.43 6.37 20.63
N SER A 67 -8.48 7.30 20.50
CA SER A 67 -8.35 8.42 21.47
C SER A 67 -9.20 9.62 21.07
N ILE A 68 -10.15 9.99 21.93
CA ILE A 68 -10.98 11.20 21.80
C ILE A 68 -10.17 12.51 21.84
N TYR A 69 -8.95 12.48 22.38
CA TYR A 69 -8.07 13.65 22.53
C TYR A 69 -7.10 13.84 21.36
N ASN A 70 -7.05 12.88 20.44
CA ASN A 70 -6.10 12.86 19.35
C ASN A 70 -6.86 12.54 18.06
N ASP A 71 -7.71 13.49 17.63
CA ASP A 71 -8.49 13.36 16.41
C ASP A 71 -7.57 13.45 15.19
N ARG A 72 -7.09 12.28 14.75
CA ARG A 72 -6.23 12.12 13.56
C ARG A 72 -7.05 11.91 12.28
N THR A 73 -8.27 12.45 12.23
CA THR A 73 -9.16 12.24 11.08
C THR A 73 -8.60 12.83 9.80
N ALA A 74 -7.99 14.02 9.84
CA ALA A 74 -7.32 14.62 8.69
C ALA A 74 -6.18 13.73 8.15
N GLN A 75 -5.22 13.37 9.01
CA GLN A 75 -4.08 12.49 8.63
C GLN A 75 -4.54 11.15 8.06
N THR A 76 -5.65 10.61 8.57
CA THR A 76 -6.22 9.38 8.05
C THR A 76 -6.83 9.58 6.67
N GLN A 77 -7.56 10.67 6.43
CA GLN A 77 -8.11 10.98 5.11
C GLN A 77 -7.00 11.20 4.09
N ASP A 78 -5.94 11.91 4.47
CA ASP A 78 -4.77 12.16 3.62
C ASP A 78 -4.09 10.85 3.22
N LEU A 79 -3.76 9.98 4.20
CA LEU A 79 -3.20 8.66 3.91
C LEU A 79 -4.14 7.78 3.09
N THR A 80 -5.45 7.87 3.33
CA THR A 80 -6.46 7.13 2.55
C THR A 80 -6.44 7.55 1.08
N ASN A 81 -6.39 8.86 0.81
CA ASN A 81 -6.36 9.41 -0.54
C ASN A 81 -5.04 9.08 -1.24
N GLU A 82 -3.92 9.14 -0.52
CA GLU A 82 -2.61 8.78 -1.05
C GLU A 82 -2.53 7.28 -1.40
N ILE A 83 -3.09 6.40 -0.56
CA ILE A 83 -3.16 4.96 -0.83
C ILE A 83 -4.07 4.68 -2.03
N LYS A 84 -5.25 5.33 -2.11
CA LYS A 84 -6.14 5.21 -3.29
C LYS A 84 -5.40 5.58 -4.58
N LYS A 85 -4.70 6.72 -4.59
CA LYS A 85 -3.91 7.16 -5.74
C LYS A 85 -2.82 6.14 -6.09
N SER A 86 -2.11 5.65 -5.08
CA SER A 86 -1.04 4.66 -5.27
C SER A 86 -1.57 3.33 -5.84
N ILE A 87 -2.76 2.86 -5.42
CA ILE A 87 -3.39 1.66 -5.97
C ILE A 87 -3.77 1.87 -7.43
N THR A 88 -4.36 3.01 -7.78
CA THR A 88 -4.71 3.33 -9.18
C THR A 88 -3.47 3.40 -10.06
N GLU A 89 -2.40 4.06 -9.59
CA GLU A 89 -1.11 4.11 -10.29
C GLU A 89 -0.49 2.72 -10.46
N LEU A 90 -0.50 1.90 -9.41
CA LEU A 90 0.01 0.52 -9.45
C LEU A 90 -0.77 -0.33 -10.46
N ASN A 91 -2.09 -0.21 -10.50
CA ASN A 91 -2.91 -0.93 -11.48
C ASN A 91 -2.54 -0.54 -12.92
N GLY A 92 -2.41 0.76 -13.20
CA GLY A 92 -1.98 1.23 -14.52
C GLY A 92 -0.57 0.79 -14.91
N LYS A 93 0.37 0.74 -13.95
CA LYS A 93 1.72 0.22 -14.21
C LYS A 93 1.73 -1.29 -14.48
N ILE A 94 0.92 -2.07 -13.76
CA ILE A 94 0.80 -3.51 -14.00
C ILE A 94 0.18 -3.76 -15.38
N GLU A 95 -0.86 -3.02 -15.77
CA GLU A 95 -1.43 -3.11 -17.13
C GLU A 95 -0.39 -2.75 -18.21
N SER A 96 0.46 -1.75 -17.96
CA SER A 96 1.58 -1.44 -18.86
C SER A 96 2.62 -2.54 -18.90
N LEU A 97 2.92 -3.18 -17.77
CA LEU A 97 3.86 -4.31 -17.69
C LEU A 97 3.35 -5.51 -18.49
N GLU A 98 2.04 -5.76 -18.47
CA GLU A 98 1.40 -6.80 -19.29
C GLU A 98 1.58 -6.58 -20.78
N ARG A 99 1.44 -5.33 -21.24
CA ARG A 99 1.65 -4.99 -22.65
C ARG A 99 3.10 -5.28 -23.07
N ILE A 100 4.07 -4.97 -22.21
CA ILE A 100 5.48 -5.29 -22.45
C ILE A 100 5.68 -6.81 -22.53
N ALA A 101 5.02 -7.57 -21.66
CA ALA A 101 5.07 -9.02 -21.67
C ALA A 101 4.45 -9.61 -22.97
N SER A 102 3.32 -9.08 -23.44
CA SER A 102 2.67 -9.52 -24.67
C SER A 102 3.47 -9.17 -25.92
N ASP A 103 4.07 -7.99 -25.99
CA ASP A 103 4.88 -7.54 -27.14
C ASP A 103 6.16 -8.37 -27.28
N SER A 104 6.65 -8.94 -26.18
CA SER A 104 7.83 -9.80 -26.16
C SER A 104 7.58 -11.20 -26.73
N SER A 105 6.31 -11.59 -26.98
CA SER A 105 5.93 -12.93 -27.47
C SER A 105 6.44 -13.27 -28.87
N GLY A 106 6.73 -12.28 -29.71
CA GLY A 106 7.16 -12.48 -31.11
C GLY A 106 8.64 -12.76 -31.32
N GLY A 107 9.50 -12.55 -30.30
CA GLY A 107 10.96 -12.64 -30.44
C GLY A 107 11.71 -13.19 -29.23
N SER A 108 11.00 -13.49 -28.13
CA SER A 108 11.61 -13.96 -26.89
C SER A 108 11.48 -15.48 -26.71
N SER A 109 12.36 -16.06 -25.88
CA SER A 109 12.28 -17.48 -25.52
C SER A 109 10.97 -17.81 -24.81
N LYS A 110 10.43 -19.02 -25.01
CA LYS A 110 9.25 -19.50 -24.25
C LYS A 110 9.43 -19.35 -22.74
N GLN A 111 10.66 -19.54 -22.25
CA GLN A 111 10.98 -19.41 -20.83
C GLN A 111 10.84 -17.97 -20.32
N SER A 112 11.30 -16.96 -21.09
CA SER A 112 11.18 -15.57 -20.66
C SER A 112 9.74 -15.09 -20.72
N LEU A 113 8.96 -15.55 -21.72
CA LEU A 113 7.52 -15.29 -21.75
C LEU A 113 6.81 -15.85 -20.51
N GLN A 114 7.07 -17.11 -20.15
CA GLN A 114 6.47 -17.72 -18.95
C GLN A 114 6.88 -16.97 -17.67
N HIS A 115 8.16 -16.56 -17.58
CA HIS A 115 8.64 -15.75 -16.46
C HIS A 115 7.92 -14.40 -16.38
N HIS A 116 7.73 -13.70 -17.49
CA HIS A 116 7.04 -12.41 -17.53
C HIS A 116 5.57 -12.53 -17.12
N THR A 117 4.87 -13.57 -17.58
CA THR A 117 3.50 -13.86 -17.16
C THR A 117 3.43 -14.14 -15.65
N ALA A 118 4.28 -15.04 -15.15
CA ALA A 118 4.30 -15.39 -13.73
C ALA A 118 4.60 -14.19 -12.81
N MET A 119 5.53 -13.31 -13.22
CA MET A 119 5.84 -12.08 -12.49
C MET A 119 4.67 -11.11 -12.48
N THR A 120 3.98 -10.93 -13.61
CA THR A 120 2.76 -10.12 -13.67
C THR A 120 1.68 -10.66 -12.75
N ASP A 121 1.42 -11.97 -12.80
CA ASP A 121 0.40 -12.62 -11.97
C ASP A 121 0.71 -12.47 -10.48
N MET A 122 1.98 -12.62 -10.09
CA MET A 122 2.43 -12.38 -8.72
C MET A 122 2.18 -10.93 -8.28
N LEU A 123 2.51 -9.94 -9.13
CA LEU A 123 2.29 -8.53 -8.82
C LEU A 123 0.79 -8.21 -8.69
N LYS A 124 -0.05 -8.79 -9.54
CA LYS A 124 -1.52 -8.69 -9.46
C LYS A 124 -2.06 -9.27 -8.17
N ALA A 125 -1.67 -10.50 -7.83
CA ALA A 125 -2.08 -11.16 -6.60
C ALA A 125 -1.71 -10.30 -5.38
N ARG A 126 -0.50 -9.74 -5.36
CA ARG A 126 -0.06 -8.89 -4.26
C ARG A 126 -0.80 -7.55 -4.21
N LEU A 127 -1.15 -6.95 -5.36
CA LEU A 127 -1.99 -5.75 -5.39
C LEU A 127 -3.40 -6.03 -4.88
N LEU A 128 -3.97 -7.20 -5.21
CA LEU A 128 -5.26 -7.65 -4.69
C LEU A 128 -5.24 -7.78 -3.16
N ASP A 129 -4.18 -8.38 -2.60
CA ASP A 129 -4.00 -8.47 -1.15
C ASP A 129 -3.98 -7.09 -0.49
N VAL A 130 -3.20 -6.16 -1.04
CA VAL A 130 -3.11 -4.77 -0.54
C VAL A 130 -4.48 -4.08 -0.62
N THR A 131 -5.23 -4.30 -1.70
CA THR A 131 -6.56 -3.71 -1.89
C THR A 131 -7.58 -4.28 -0.91
N LYS A 132 -7.49 -5.58 -0.62
CA LYS A 132 -8.33 -6.22 0.40
C LYS A 132 -8.02 -5.67 1.79
N GLU A 133 -6.75 -5.62 2.17
CA GLU A 133 -6.34 -5.06 3.46
C GLU A 133 -6.77 -3.59 3.60
N PHE A 134 -6.68 -2.81 2.51
CA PHE A 134 -7.16 -1.43 2.47
C PHE A 134 -8.65 -1.33 2.80
N LYS A 135 -9.48 -2.15 2.15
CA LYS A 135 -10.91 -2.21 2.41
C LYS A 135 -11.18 -2.54 3.88
N ASP A 136 -10.50 -3.54 4.43
CA ASP A 136 -10.70 -3.98 5.82
C ASP A 136 -10.35 -2.87 6.82
N VAL A 137 -9.29 -2.10 6.58
CA VAL A 137 -8.89 -0.96 7.42
C VAL A 137 -9.94 0.16 7.38
N LEU A 138 -10.51 0.45 6.21
CA LEU A 138 -11.57 1.45 6.08
C LEU A 138 -12.86 1.03 6.79
N LEU A 139 -13.21 -0.26 6.71
CA LEU A 139 -14.35 -0.82 7.44
C LEU A 139 -14.15 -0.70 8.95
N LEU A 140 -12.98 -1.10 9.45
CA LEU A 140 -12.62 -0.99 10.87
C LEU A 140 -12.74 0.47 11.37
N ARG A 141 -12.27 1.43 10.58
CA ARG A 141 -12.37 2.85 10.91
C ARG A 141 -13.83 3.30 11.01
N THR A 142 -14.65 2.92 10.04
CA THR A 142 -16.07 3.28 10.00
C THR A 142 -16.81 2.73 11.22
N GLU A 143 -16.56 1.47 11.57
CA GLU A 143 -17.12 0.85 12.77
C GLU A 143 -16.67 1.57 14.04
N ASN A 144 -15.39 1.94 14.14
CA ASN A 144 -14.86 2.65 15.30
C ASN A 144 -15.48 4.03 15.47
N MET A 145 -15.65 4.80 14.38
CA MET A 145 -16.33 6.10 14.44
C MET A 145 -17.78 5.95 14.91
N LYS A 146 -18.52 4.98 14.37
CA LYS A 146 -19.88 4.68 14.79
C LYS A 146 -19.96 4.37 16.30
N ARG A 147 -19.07 3.51 16.81
CA ARG A 147 -19.01 3.17 18.24
C ARG A 147 -18.66 4.38 19.12
N GLN A 148 -17.80 5.27 18.63
CA GLN A 148 -17.43 6.50 19.33
C GLN A 148 -18.61 7.47 19.41
N ASP A 149 -19.35 7.63 18.30
CA ASP A 149 -20.56 8.46 18.25
C ASP A 149 -21.67 7.91 19.14
N GLU A 150 -21.88 6.59 19.14
CA GLU A 150 -22.84 5.92 20.04
C GLU A 150 -22.49 6.15 21.52
N ARG A 151 -21.21 6.00 21.89
CA ARG A 151 -20.75 6.33 23.25
C ARG A 151 -20.96 7.80 23.57
N ARG A 152 -20.57 8.68 22.66
CA ARG A 152 -20.73 10.12 22.86
C ARG A 152 -22.20 10.44 23.08
N SER A 153 -23.12 9.96 22.23
CA SER A 153 -24.56 10.15 22.39
C SER A 153 -25.09 9.64 23.75
N LYS A 154 -24.63 8.47 24.20
CA LYS A 154 -25.05 7.88 25.49
C LYS A 154 -24.56 8.65 26.72
N TYR A 155 -23.37 9.24 26.67
CA TYR A 155 -22.74 9.88 27.84
C TYR A 155 -22.71 11.41 27.77
N SER A 156 -22.87 12.03 26.59
CA SER A 156 -22.90 13.49 26.41
C SER A 156 -24.20 14.13 26.89
N PHE A 157 -25.24 13.35 27.18
CA PHE A 157 -26.49 13.84 27.75
C PHE A 157 -26.42 14.10 29.27
N THR A 158 -25.36 13.65 29.95
CA THR A 158 -25.25 13.78 31.42
C THR A 158 -24.64 15.09 31.92
N GLY A 159 -24.25 16.01 31.02
CA GLY A 159 -23.69 17.33 31.39
C GLY A 159 -24.72 18.45 31.59
N ALA A 160 -26.02 18.19 31.39
CA ALA A 160 -27.06 19.21 31.46
C ALA A 160 -27.89 19.19 32.76
N LEU A 161 -27.59 18.30 33.71
CA LEU A 161 -28.36 18.14 34.95
C LEU A 161 -27.44 18.04 36.18
N ASP A 162 -26.63 19.07 36.44
CA ASP A 162 -26.34 19.47 37.82
C ASP A 162 -26.01 20.97 37.89
N SER A 163 -27.03 21.79 37.64
CA SER A 163 -27.08 23.17 38.14
C SER A 163 -28.04 23.28 39.33
N SER A 164 -28.33 22.17 40.03
CA SER A 164 -29.30 22.12 41.12
C SER A 164 -28.61 21.96 42.47
N SER A 165 -27.78 22.95 42.84
CA SER A 165 -27.41 23.16 44.24
C SER A 165 -26.95 24.59 44.51
N SER A 166 -27.90 25.53 44.53
CA SER A 166 -27.78 26.71 45.40
C SER A 166 -29.16 27.14 45.89
N ALA A 167 -29.79 26.23 46.63
CA ALA A 167 -30.99 26.45 47.42
C ALA A 167 -30.64 26.25 48.89
N TYR A 168 -29.92 27.22 49.47
CA TYR A 168 -29.89 27.42 50.92
C TYR A 168 -30.30 28.85 51.22
N GLY A 169 -31.54 29.00 51.67
CA GLY A 169 -32.02 30.23 52.26
C GLY A 169 -31.26 30.55 53.54
N ARG A 170 -30.94 31.83 53.74
CA ARG A 170 -30.90 32.44 55.06
C ARG A 170 -31.97 33.53 55.09
N LYS A 171 -32.99 33.30 55.90
CA LYS A 171 -34.07 34.26 56.18
C LYS A 171 -33.81 34.84 57.58
N SER A 172 -33.95 36.16 57.68
CA SER A 172 -34.31 36.97 58.86
C SER A 172 -33.27 37.28 59.96
N SER A 173 -32.99 38.58 60.16
CA SER A 173 -32.99 39.32 61.46
C SER A 173 -32.68 40.80 61.16
N MET A 174 -33.69 41.69 61.18
CA MET A 174 -33.97 42.74 62.19
C MET A 174 -33.05 43.98 62.15
N ASP A 175 -33.67 45.11 61.77
CA ASP A 175 -33.61 46.49 62.30
C ASP A 175 -32.30 47.27 62.57
N PHE A 176 -32.46 48.61 62.52
CA PHE A 176 -31.56 49.74 62.88
C PHE A 176 -30.49 50.12 61.81
N ASP A 177 -30.34 51.37 61.31
CA ASP A 177 -30.75 52.68 61.81
C ASP A 177 -30.69 53.79 60.71
N LEU A 178 -31.28 54.94 61.04
CA LEU A 178 -31.40 56.21 60.31
C LEU A 178 -30.07 57.00 60.16
N GLU A 179 -30.03 57.81 59.09
CA GLU A 179 -29.53 59.21 58.99
C GLU A 179 -28.05 59.56 59.26
N GLY A 180 -27.50 60.37 58.36
CA GLY A 180 -26.20 61.02 58.40
C GLY A 180 -25.88 61.69 57.07
#